data_AF-A0A3A9FZR5-F1
#
_entry.id   AF-A0A3A9FZR5-F1
#
_cell.length_a   1.000
_cell.length_b   1.000
_cell.length_c   1.000
_cell.angle_alpha   90.00
_cell.angle_beta   90.00
_cell.angle_gamma   90.00
#
_symmetry.space_group_name_H-M   'P 1'
#
loop_
_entity.id
_entity.type
_entity.pdbx_description
1 polymer ?
#
loop_
_entity_poly.entity_id
_entity_poly.type
_entity_poly.pdbx_seq_one_letter_code
_entity_poly.pdbx_strand_id
1 'polypeptide(L)' 'DDNTTAYVGTNGTAIKSKDGKELFIDTSSMTYDMIMNMFRNLPKSGNYFDSSYWQKNIQKAMFSVEQ' A
#
# COMPACT_ATOMS: atom_id res chain seq x y z
N ASP A 1 3.64 -11.12 -6.15
CA ASP A 1 2.62 -12.12 -6.46
C ASP A 1 1.86 -11.61 -7.66
N ASP A 2 1.90 -12.35 -8.77
CA ASP A 2 1.26 -11.96 -10.04
C ASP A 2 -0.27 -12.03 -9.96
N ASN A 3 -0.82 -12.44 -8.81
CA ASN A 3 -2.25 -12.50 -8.54
C ASN A 3 -2.78 -11.30 -7.76
N THR A 4 -1.94 -10.32 -7.39
CA THR A 4 -2.37 -9.17 -6.59
C THR A 4 -2.16 -7.85 -7.34
N THR A 5 -3.15 -6.96 -7.33
CA THR A 5 -3.11 -5.64 -7.96
C THR A 5 -3.52 -4.56 -6.97
N ALA A 6 -2.84 -3.41 -6.98
CA ALA A 6 -3.20 -2.24 -6.20
C ALA A 6 -3.80 -1.15 -7.11
N TYR A 7 -4.97 -0.64 -6.72
CA TYR A 7 -5.66 0.47 -7.38
C TYR A 7 -5.55 1.70 -6.48
N VAL A 8 -4.76 2.67 -6.90
CA VAL A 8 -4.51 3.90 -6.13
C VAL A 8 -5.46 5.00 -6.60
N GLY A 9 -6.18 5.62 -5.67
CA GLY A 9 -7.07 6.75 -5.94
C GLY A 9 -7.01 7.80 -4.83
N THR A 10 -7.70 8.92 -5.02
CA THR A 10 -7.73 10.04 -4.06
C THR A 10 -8.31 9.64 -2.70
N ASN A 11 -9.21 8.67 -2.69
CA ASN A 11 -9.89 8.23 -1.47
C ASN A 11 -9.07 7.19 -0.69
N GLY A 12 -8.01 6.65 -1.28
CA GLY A 12 -7.20 5.57 -0.71
C GLY A 12 -6.79 4.54 -1.76
N THR A 13 -6.32 3.38 -1.30
CA THR A 13 -5.81 2.33 -2.19
C THR A 13 -6.55 1.02 -1.95
N ALA A 14 -7.00 0.37 -3.02
CA ALA A 14 -7.62 -0.95 -2.96
C ALA A 14 -6.64 -2.02 -3.45
N ILE A 15 -6.44 -3.05 -2.64
CA ILE A 15 -5.63 -4.23 -2.95
C ILE A 15 -6.58 -5.36 -3.32
N LYS A 16 -6.46 -5.90 -4.54
CA LYS A 16 -7.34 -6.97 -5.03
C LYS A 16 -6.55 -8.17 -5.50
N SER A 17 -7.00 -9.37 -5.17
CA SER A 17 -6.49 -10.60 -5.78
C SER A 17 -7.37 -11.03 -6.96
N LYS A 18 -6.80 -11.82 -7.88
CA LYS A 18 -7.58 -12.50 -8.93
C LYS A 18 -8.69 -13.38 -8.37
N ASP A 19 -8.49 -13.93 -7.17
CA ASP A 19 -9.44 -14.82 -6.50
C ASP A 19 -10.57 -14.05 -5.77
N GLY A 20 -10.64 -12.72 -5.93
CA GLY A 20 -11.72 -11.90 -5.36
C GLY A 20 -11.51 -11.45 -3.92
N LYS A 21 -10.31 -11.65 -3.33
CA LYS A 21 -9.98 -11.01 -2.06
C LYS A 21 -9.75 -9.53 -2.29
N GLU A 22 -10.28 -8.71 -1.40
CA GLU A 22 -10.12 -7.27 -1.44
C GLU A 22 -9.78 -6.72 -0.06
N LEU A 23 -8.85 -5.77 -0.02
CA LEU A 23 -8.54 -4.98 1.16
C LEU A 23 -8.42 -3.52 0.75
N PHE A 24 -9.11 -2.64 1.47
CA PHE A 24 -8.95 -1.21 1.33
C PHE A 24 -8.00 -0.68 2.39
N ILE A 25 -7.05 0.17 1.99
CA ILE A 25 -6.11 0.83 2.89
C ILE A 25 -6.22 2.35 2.71
N ASP A 26 -6.27 3.04 3.84
CA ASP A 26 -6.31 4.50 3.84
C ASP A 26 -4.93 5.05 3.50
N THR A 27 -4.85 5.67 2.33
CA THR A 27 -3.67 6.39 1.82
C THR A 27 -4.08 7.79 1.39
N SER A 28 -5.26 8.26 1.81
CA SER A 28 -5.85 9.55 1.39
C SER A 28 -5.03 10.76 1.85
N SER A 29 -4.25 10.60 2.92
CA SER A 29 -3.32 11.62 3.44
C SER A 29 -1.95 11.62 2.74
N MET A 30 -1.68 10.66 1.85
CA MET A 30 -0.38 10.51 1.19
C MET A 30 -0.39 11.11 -0.21
N THR A 31 0.72 11.74 -0.60
CA THR A 31 0.92 12.17 -1.99
C THR A 31 1.15 10.97 -2.90
N TYR A 32 0.93 11.16 -4.21
CA TYR A 32 1.21 10.10 -5.19
C TYR A 32 2.67 9.61 -5.12
N ASP A 33 3.63 10.52 -4.93
CA ASP A 33 5.05 10.16 -4.78
C ASP A 33 5.32 9.36 -3.51
N MET A 34 4.69 9.70 -2.38
CA MET A 34 4.77 8.92 -1.14
C MET A 34 4.22 7.51 -1.34
N ILE A 35 3.08 7.38 -2.02
CA ILE A 35 2.47 6.08 -2.31
C ILE A 35 3.38 5.27 -3.24
N MET A 36 3.89 5.88 -4.31
CA MET A 36 4.80 5.21 -5.25
C MET A 36 6.09 4.76 -4.55
N ASN A 37 6.65 5.60 -3.67
CA ASN A 37 7.83 5.27 -2.88
C ASN A 37 7.55 4.14 -1.87
N MET A 38 6.39 4.13 -1.22
CA MET A 38 5.95 3.03 -0.37
C MET A 38 5.96 1.71 -1.16
N PHE A 39 5.34 1.68 -2.33
CA PHE A 39 5.29 0.49 -3.19
C PHE A 39 6.67 0.02 -3.65
N ARG A 40 7.57 0.95 -4.02
CA ARG A 40 8.95 0.65 -4.41
C ARG A 40 9.76 0.01 -3.29
N ASN A 41 9.49 0.38 -2.04
CA ASN A 41 10.22 -0.08 -0.86
C ASN A 41 9.50 -1.18 -0.07
N LEU A 42 8.46 -1.79 -0.63
CA LEU A 42 7.77 -2.88 0.04
C LEU A 42 8.72 -4.06 0.30
N PRO A 43 8.66 -4.67 1.49
CA PRO A 43 9.38 -5.92 1.75
C PRO A 43 9.00 -7.00 0.73
N LYS A 44 10.01 -7.71 0.21
CA LYS A 44 9.82 -8.80 -0.78
C LYS A 44 8.91 -9.94 -0.29
N SER A 45 8.82 -10.11 1.03
CA SER A 45 7.92 -11.05 1.70
C SER A 45 6.93 -10.25 2.56
N GLY A 46 5.66 -10.30 2.20
CA GLY A 46 4.60 -9.60 2.92
C GLY A 46 3.23 -10.19 2.60
N ASN A 47 2.30 -10.10 3.55
CA ASN A 47 0.91 -10.42 3.29
C ASN A 47 0.17 -9.15 2.87
N TYR A 48 -0.15 -9.03 1.58
CA TYR A 48 -0.86 -7.87 1.05
C TYR A 48 -2.34 -7.78 1.50
N PHE A 49 -2.87 -8.83 2.13
CA PHE A 49 -4.22 -8.86 2.69
C PHE A 49 -4.20 -8.79 4.23
N ASP A 50 -3.15 -8.20 4.80
CA ASP A 50 -3.03 -7.91 6.22
C ASP A 50 -2.97 -6.38 6.43
N SER A 51 -3.96 -5.82 7.11
CA SER A 51 -4.02 -4.37 7.39
C SER A 51 -2.81 -3.89 8.20
N SER A 52 -2.27 -4.72 9.10
CA SER A 52 -1.11 -4.36 9.92
C SER A 52 0.18 -4.28 9.11
N TYR A 53 0.28 -5.07 8.03
CA TYR A 53 1.37 -4.96 7.06
C TYR A 53 1.36 -3.59 6.39
N TRP A 54 0.17 -3.13 5.96
CA TRP A 54 0.04 -1.83 5.31
C TRP A 54 0.26 -0.66 6.27
N GLN A 55 -0.32 -0.71 7.47
CA GLN A 55 -0.13 0.35 8.48
C GLN A 55 1.37 0.59 8.77
N LYS A 56 2.16 -0.47 8.89
CA LYS A 56 3.62 -0.36 9.09
C LYS A 56 4.33 0.28 7.91
N ASN A 57 3.96 -0.07 6.68
CA ASN A 57 4.62 0.46 5.47
C ASN A 57 4.18 1.90 5.16
N ILE A 58 2.92 2.24 5.40
CA ILE A 58 2.39 3.61 5.31
C ILE A 58 3.13 4.51 6.29
N GLN A 59 3.26 4.09 7.55
CA GLN A 59 3.98 4.84 8.57
C GLN A 59 5.44 5.09 8.15
N LYS A 60 6.15 4.07 7.67
CA LYS A 60 7.53 4.21 7.16
C LYS A 60 7.62 5.18 5.99
N ALA A 61 6.69 5.10 5.04
CA ALA A 61 6.68 5.96 3.87
C ALA A 61 6.46 7.44 4.23
N MET A 62 5.58 7.73 5.19
CA MET A 62 5.38 9.10 5.69
C MET A 62 6.65 9.65 6.35
N PHE A 63 7.32 8.87 7.20
CA PHE A 63 8.57 9.31 7.85
C PHE A 63 9.76 9.47 6.89
N SER A 64 9.81 8.69 5.80
CA SER A 64 10.92 8.72 4.84
C SER A 64 10.96 9.97 3.96
N VAL A 65 9.87 10.76 3.91
CA VAL A 65 9.79 11.98 3.08
C VAL A 65 10.06 13.25 3.90
N GLU A 66 10.07 13.14 5.24
CA GLU A 66 10.38 14.25 6.15
C GLU A 66 11.89 14.41 6.44
N GLN A 67 12.76 13.64 5.79
CA GLN A 67 14.23 13.74 5.87
C GLN A 67 14.83 14.16 4.54
#